data_AF-A0A810A595-F1
#
_entry.id   AF-A0A810A595-F1
#
_cell.length_a   1.000
_cell.length_b   1.000
_cell.length_c   1.000
_cell.angle_alpha   90.00
_cell.angle_beta   90.00
_cell.angle_gamma   90.00
#
_symmetry.space_group_name_H-M   'P 1'
#
loop_
_entity.id
_entity.type
_entity.pdbx_description
1 polymer ?
#
loop_
_entity_poly.entity_id
_entity_poly.type
_entity_poly.pdbx_seq_one_letter_code
_entity_poly.pdbx_strand_id
1 'polypeptide(L)'
;MHMYHEIAQPYAFLYNLAPALKQGARVGIVDLELPTSKHGTPIELLRCELTAVGYREVATYKLEGDGGYLAVFSPPEVAGRKSPRDIVACRDPAGTR
;
A
#
# COMPACT_ATOMS: atom_id res chain seq x y z
N MET A 1 7.03 -14.83 6.97
CA MET A 1 6.32 -14.05 5.93
C MET A 1 6.75 -12.62 6.12
N HIS A 2 7.24 -11.94 5.08
CA HIS A 2 7.49 -10.50 5.13
C HIS A 2 6.20 -9.79 4.74
N MET A 3 5.63 -9.01 5.66
CA MET A 3 4.37 -8.28 5.47
C MET A 3 4.62 -6.89 4.87
N TYR A 4 3.58 -6.17 4.47
CA TYR A 4 3.74 -4.82 3.90
C TYR A 4 4.41 -3.83 4.85
N HIS A 5 4.14 -3.94 6.16
CA HIS A 5 4.78 -3.15 7.21
C HIS A 5 6.30 -3.37 7.33
N GLU A 6 6.88 -4.40 6.73
CA GLU A 6 8.34 -4.61 6.72
C GLU A 6 9.04 -3.95 5.53
N ILE A 7 8.28 -3.39 4.58
CA ILE A 7 8.86 -2.72 3.41
C ILE A 7 9.39 -1.34 3.82
N ALA A 8 10.72 -1.22 3.89
CA ALA A 8 11.42 0.01 4.27
C ALA A 8 11.22 1.17 3.28
N GLN A 9 10.97 0.87 1.99
CA GLN A 9 10.77 1.87 0.94
C GLN A 9 9.44 1.60 0.20
N PRO A 10 8.27 1.84 0.82
CA PRO A 10 6.98 1.48 0.25
C PRO A 10 6.71 2.13 -1.11
N TYR A 11 7.03 3.41 -1.25
CA TYR A 11 6.80 4.15 -2.50
C TYR A 11 7.64 3.62 -3.66
N ALA A 12 8.92 3.32 -3.42
CA ALA A 12 9.80 2.74 -4.43
C ALA A 12 9.37 1.32 -4.80
N PHE A 13 8.98 0.52 -3.81
CA PHE A 13 8.43 -0.82 -4.04
C PHE A 13 7.18 -0.78 -4.92
N LEU A 14 6.18 0.03 -4.56
CA LEU A 14 4.93 0.18 -5.32
C LEU A 14 5.18 0.74 -6.72
N TYR A 15 6.07 1.73 -6.85
CA TYR A 15 6.40 2.32 -8.16
C TYR A 15 7.00 1.30 -9.12
N ASN A 16 7.89 0.42 -8.62
CA ASN A 16 8.53 -0.64 -9.40
C ASN A 16 7.63 -1.87 -9.59
N LEU A 17 6.68 -2.11 -8.68
CA LEU A 17 5.69 -3.17 -8.81
C LEU A 17 4.73 -2.91 -9.97
N ALA A 18 4.25 -1.67 -10.14
CA ALA A 18 3.26 -1.32 -11.16
C ALA A 18 3.57 -1.85 -12.58
N PRO A 19 4.77 -1.65 -13.17
CA PRO A 19 5.08 -2.16 -14.51
C PRO A 19 5.31 -3.67 -14.57
N ALA A 20 5.47 -4.36 -13.43
CA ALA A 20 5.62 -5.82 -13.40
C ALA A 20 4.26 -6.55 -13.44
N LEU A 21 3.15 -5.83 -13.27
CA LEU A 21 1.81 -6.40 -13.24
C LEU A 21 1.21 -6.51 -14.64
N LYS A 22 0.48 -7.60 -14.91
CA LYS A 22 -0.29 -7.76 -16.15
C LYS A 22 -1.46 -6.77 -16.18
N GLN A 23 -1.94 -6.45 -17.39
CA GLN A 23 -3.16 -5.68 -17.56
C GLN A 23 -4.34 -6.35 -16.83
N GLY A 24 -5.11 -5.56 -16.08
CA GLY A 24 -6.25 -6.05 -15.29
C GLY A 24 -5.88 -6.69 -13.95
N ALA A 25 -4.60 -6.76 -13.58
CA ALA A 25 -4.18 -7.29 -12.29
C ALA A 25 -4.75 -6.50 -11.09
N ARG A 26 -4.75 -7.16 -9.94
CA ARG A 26 -5.06 -6.58 -8.63
C ARG A 26 -3.91 -6.85 -7.68
N VAL A 27 -3.68 -5.93 -6.75
CA VAL A 27 -2.76 -6.09 -5.63
C VAL A 27 -3.58 -6.22 -4.36
N GLY A 28 -3.49 -7.37 -3.69
CA GLY A 28 -4.06 -7.59 -2.38
C GLY A 28 -2.97 -7.42 -1.32
N ILE A 29 -3.26 -6.65 -0.27
CA ILE A 29 -2.41 -6.48 0.89
C ILE A 29 -3.18 -6.95 2.11
N VAL A 30 -2.59 -7.90 2.84
CA VAL A 30 -3.12 -8.40 4.11
C VAL A 30 -2.22 -7.88 5.22
N ASP A 31 -2.80 -7.19 6.19
CA ASP A 31 -2.07 -6.62 7.32
C ASP A 31 -2.96 -6.47 8.56
N LEU A 32 -2.37 -6.03 9.68
CA LEU A 32 -3.08 -5.67 10.91
C LEU A 32 -3.36 -4.18 10.98
N GLU A 33 -4.52 -3.78 11.50
CA GLU A 33 -4.85 -2.38 11.82
C GLU A 33 -4.12 -1.94 13.11
N LEU A 34 -2.78 -1.85 13.02
CA LEU A 34 -1.88 -1.44 14.09
C LEU A 34 -0.82 -0.47 13.53
N PRO A 35 -0.16 0.33 14.38
CA PRO A 35 0.98 1.15 13.96
C PRO A 35 2.09 0.31 13.31
N THR A 36 2.85 0.93 12.41
CA THR A 36 4.01 0.30 11.71
C THR A 36 5.05 -0.26 12.67
N SER A 37 5.31 0.42 13.78
CA SER A 37 6.20 -0.07 14.85
C SER A 37 5.67 -1.28 15.64
N LYS A 38 4.43 -1.70 15.42
CA LYS A 38 3.78 -2.82 16.09
C LYS A 38 3.36 -3.91 15.10
N HIS A 39 4.11 -4.06 14.00
CA HIS A 39 3.88 -5.09 12.99
C HIS A 39 2.46 -5.03 12.37
N GLY A 40 1.99 -3.83 12.08
CA GLY A 40 0.77 -3.59 11.30
C GLY A 40 0.92 -2.38 10.40
N THR A 41 -0.08 -2.07 9.60
CA THR A 41 -0.15 -0.83 8.85
C THR A 41 -1.53 -0.21 9.09
N PRO A 42 -1.66 1.03 9.60
CA PRO A 42 -2.97 1.65 9.68
C PRO A 42 -3.59 1.77 8.28
N ILE A 43 -4.85 1.40 8.10
CA ILE A 43 -5.46 1.33 6.76
C ILE A 43 -5.42 2.68 6.02
N GLU A 44 -5.55 3.79 6.76
CA GLU A 44 -5.47 5.14 6.19
C GLU A 44 -4.05 5.49 5.70
N LEU A 45 -3.02 4.99 6.39
CA LEU A 45 -1.64 5.12 5.90
C LEU A 45 -1.46 4.31 4.61
N LEU A 46 -1.91 3.05 4.60
CA LEU A 46 -1.83 2.18 3.43
C LEU A 46 -2.53 2.80 2.22
N ARG A 47 -3.76 3.29 2.40
CA ARG A 47 -4.55 3.98 1.37
C ARG A 47 -3.80 5.18 0.81
N CYS A 48 -3.25 6.00 1.69
CA CYS A 48 -2.49 7.17 1.30
C CYS A 48 -1.26 6.77 0.46
N GLU A 49 -0.46 5.81 0.92
CA GLU A 49 0.77 5.39 0.25
C GLU A 49 0.51 4.86 -1.17
N LEU A 50 -0.50 4.00 -1.31
CA LEU A 50 -0.87 3.44 -2.61
C LEU A 50 -1.44 4.52 -3.54
N THR A 51 -2.30 5.40 -3.02
CA THR A 51 -2.86 6.51 -3.80
C THR A 51 -1.79 7.51 -4.23
N ALA A 52 -0.79 7.78 -3.39
CA ALA A 52 0.32 8.67 -3.72
C ALA A 52 1.05 8.23 -5.00
N VAL A 53 1.25 6.90 -5.16
CA VAL A 53 1.88 6.28 -6.33
C VAL A 53 0.90 6.11 -7.51
N GLY A 54 -0.41 6.18 -7.27
CA GLY A 54 -1.46 6.14 -8.30
C GLY A 54 -2.28 4.86 -8.35
N TYR A 55 -2.13 3.97 -7.37
CA TYR A 55 -3.03 2.84 -7.19
C TYR A 55 -4.41 3.36 -6.74
N ARG A 56 -5.47 2.65 -7.13
CA ARG A 56 -6.84 2.95 -6.71
C ARG A 56 -7.43 1.79 -5.92
N GLU A 57 -7.98 2.07 -4.75
CA GLU A 57 -8.69 1.07 -3.94
C GLU A 57 -9.88 0.51 -4.72
N VAL A 58 -10.05 -0.80 -4.62
CA VAL A 58 -11.14 -1.56 -5.22
C VAL A 58 -12.07 -2.08 -4.14
N ALA A 59 -11.50 -2.61 -3.05
CA ALA A 59 -12.26 -3.12 -1.91
C ALA A 59 -11.37 -3.21 -0.68
N THR A 60 -12.00 -3.15 0.49
CA THR A 60 -11.37 -3.47 1.78
C THR A 60 -12.30 -4.38 2.57
N TYR A 61 -11.74 -5.42 3.17
CA TYR A 61 -12.45 -6.41 3.97
C TYR A 61 -11.80 -6.50 5.34
N LYS A 62 -12.62 -6.49 6.38
CA LYS A 62 -12.16 -6.89 7.71
C LYS A 62 -12.09 -8.41 7.77
N LEU A 63 -10.98 -8.93 8.28
CA LEU A 63 -10.81 -10.36 8.48
C LEU A 63 -11.29 -10.75 9.88
N GLU A 64 -11.80 -11.97 10.02
CA GLU A 64 -12.11 -12.54 11.34
C GLU A 64 -10.82 -12.76 12.13
N GLY A 65 -10.88 -12.64 13.47
CA GLY A 65 -9.72 -12.77 14.36
C GLY A 65 -9.16 -11.43 14.83
N ASP A 66 -7.84 -11.31 14.84
CA ASP A 66 -7.07 -10.30 15.60
C ASP A 66 -7.02 -8.89 14.96
N GLY A 67 -8.09 -8.47 14.28
CA GLY A 67 -8.19 -7.12 13.71
C GLY A 67 -7.40 -6.92 12.41
N GLY A 68 -7.16 -8.01 11.67
CA GLY A 68 -6.58 -7.94 10.33
C GLY A 68 -7.54 -7.42 9.26
N TYR A 69 -6.98 -7.00 8.13
CA TYR A 69 -7.72 -6.60 6.94
C TYR A 69 -7.09 -7.18 5.67
N LEU A 70 -7.91 -7.26 4.61
CA LEU A 70 -7.47 -7.39 3.23
C LEU A 70 -7.88 -6.12 2.48
N ALA A 71 -6.92 -5.40 1.91
CA ALA A 71 -7.16 -4.26 1.04
C ALA A 71 -6.70 -4.57 -0.39
N VAL A 72 -7.58 -4.32 -1.36
CA VAL A 72 -7.38 -4.67 -2.77
C VAL A 72 -7.32 -3.43 -3.61
N PHE A 73 -6.29 -3.32 -4.44
CA PHE A 73 -6.02 -2.15 -5.27
C PHE A 73 -5.84 -2.53 -6.73
N SER A 74 -6.22 -1.60 -7.61
CA SER A 74 -5.89 -1.61 -9.03
C SER A 74 -4.64 -0.76 -9.28
N PRO A 75 -3.66 -1.27 -10.04
CA PRO A 75 -2.45 -0.49 -10.35
C PRO A 75 -2.75 0.65 -11.32
N PRO A 76 -1.93 1.72 -11.33
CA PRO A 76 -1.99 2.73 -12.37
C PRO A 76 -1.58 2.15 -13.72
N GLU A 77 -2.03 2.77 -14.81
CA GLU A 77 -1.50 2.47 -16.14
C GLU A 77 -0.04 2.94 -16.22
N VAL A 78 0.82 2.12 -16.84
CA VAL A 78 2.27 2.41 -16.93
C VAL A 78 2.55 3.75 -17.61
N ALA A 79 1.74 4.10 -18.62
CA ALA A 79 1.85 5.36 -19.37
C ALA A 79 1.43 6.60 -18.56
N GLY A 80 0.61 6.43 -17.52
CA GLY A 80 0.08 7.53 -16.69
C GLY A 80 0.74 7.68 -15.33
N ARG A 81 1.88 7.01 -15.09
CA ARG A 81 2.56 7.06 -13.79
C ARG A 81 3.17 8.44 -13.54
N LYS A 82 3.02 8.94 -12.31
CA LYS A 82 3.74 10.11 -11.82
C LYS A 82 5.24 9.87 -11.87
N SER A 83 6.04 10.94 -12.02
CA SER A 83 7.48 10.83 -11.80
C SER A 83 7.76 10.45 -10.33
N PRO A 84 8.78 9.63 -10.03
CA PRO A 84 9.12 9.31 -8.63
C PRO A 84 9.31 10.53 -7.74
N ARG A 85 9.87 11.63 -8.29
CA ARG A 85 10.07 12.90 -7.57
C ARG A 85 8.78 13.63 -7.22
N ASP A 86 7.67 13.31 -7.88
CA ASP A 86 6.36 13.93 -7.65
C ASP A 86 5.50 13.10 -6.66
N ILE A 87 6.03 11.97 -6.17
CA ILE A 87 5.38 11.15 -5.15
C ILE A 87 5.69 11.75 -3.78
N VAL A 88 4.67 12.28 -3.12
CA VAL A 88 4.79 12.87 -1.79
C VAL A 88 4.52 11.80 -0.74
N ALA A 89 5.43 11.69 0.23
CA ALA A 89 5.29 10.76 1.34
C ALA A 89 4.12 11.15 2.26
N CYS A 90 3.33 10.15 2.62
CA CYS A 90 2.24 10.22 3.58
C CYS A 90 2.77 10.37 5.00
N ARG A 91 1.99 11.07 5.83
CA ARG A 91 2.28 11.17 7.27
C ARG A 91 1.79 9.91 7.97
N ASP A 92 2.69 9.20 8.62
CA ASP A 92 2.34 8.19 9.61
C ASP A 92 2.08 8.89 10.96
N PRO A 93 0.86 8.86 11.52
CA PRO A 93 0.56 9.49 12.81
C PRO A 93 1.42 8.95 13.97
N ALA A 94 1.93 7.71 13.85
CA ALA A 94 2.82 7.12 14.84
C ALA A 94 4.30 7.47 14.64
N GLY A 95 4.66 8.11 13.51
CA GLY A 95 6.00 8.62 13.23
C GLY A 95 7.08 7.54 13.04
N THR A 96 6.69 6.33 12.65
CA THR A 96 7.56 5.14 12.68
C THR A 96 7.98 4.63 11.31
N ARG A 97 7.75 5.43 10.25
CA ARG A 97 8.10 5.10 8.87
C ARG A 97 8.87 6.22 8.17
#